data_AF-R7K4W3-F1
#
_entry.id   AF-R7K4W3-F1
#
_cell.length_a   1.000
_cell.length_b   1.000
_cell.length_c   1.000
_cell.angle_alpha   90.00
_cell.angle_beta   90.00
_cell.angle_gamma   90.00
#
_symmetry.space_group_name_H-M   'P 1'
#
loop_
_entity.id
_entity.type
_entity.pdbx_description
1 polymer ?
#
loop_
_entity_poly.entity_id
_entity_poly.type
_entity_poly.pdbx_seq_one_letter_code
_entity_poly.pdbx_strand_id
1 'polypeptide(L)'
;MTTLNLTANGKPQELILAYLQENASDVLAEKINSGTPFEKDGKKLINKKTLDGFMRFAMDEAKKLAEKGASSAFVEDKVVYGWAIHYFEEDAIAGTLYNLDGTEYKPQKPVTKTKPTVPIKVEPPKPKQQQASLWDMLAQTENKTDTEEVTDRANDEEVIDNAVAAVPQEDSPIVEEIPNNLQQALDEKNGIKPKKELPSFFEQYRNMKVDRPDDIVLIRLGDFYEAFERDAETLSGELDLTLTGRKLTDDKRIPMVGFPYHASDTYIAKIRKKHSVMIIDVNGEIVTLGKTIPVIKDDLPNEEDEIEELTETEMREFDGDIQEPTAIDEDTEDVTPPYSTATFEKETMIYLYELLDGKMDMA
;
A
#
# COMPACT_ATOMS: atom_id res chain seq x y z
N MET A 1 11.06 -31.19 9.44
CA MET A 1 10.28 -30.38 10.40
C MET A 1 11.25 -29.47 11.10
N THR A 2 11.09 -28.17 10.92
CA THR A 2 12.02 -27.17 11.43
C THR A 2 11.64 -26.87 12.88
N THR A 3 12.54 -27.14 13.82
CA THR A 3 12.27 -26.95 15.25
C THR A 3 12.27 -25.45 15.57
N LEU A 4 11.15 -24.95 16.09
CA LEU A 4 11.00 -23.55 16.52
C LEU A 4 11.50 -23.37 17.96
N ASN A 5 12.34 -22.36 18.18
CA ASN A 5 12.87 -21.95 19.48
C ASN A 5 11.88 -21.04 20.22
N LEU A 6 10.68 -21.56 20.45
CA LEU A 6 9.63 -20.89 21.19
C LEU A 6 9.31 -21.68 22.46
N THR A 7 9.16 -20.98 23.58
CA THR A 7 8.75 -21.59 24.85
C THR A 7 7.26 -21.36 25.05
N ALA A 8 6.49 -22.45 25.16
CA ALA A 8 5.07 -22.39 25.45
C ALA A 8 4.81 -22.46 26.96
N ASN A 9 3.98 -21.54 27.45
CA ASN A 9 3.52 -21.43 28.82
C ASN A 9 2.02 -21.77 28.85
N GLY A 10 1.71 -23.06 29.00
CA GLY A 10 0.36 -23.58 29.14
C GLY A 10 -0.32 -24.02 27.83
N LYS A 11 -1.45 -24.70 28.00
CA LYS A 11 -2.17 -25.40 26.93
C LYS A 11 -2.50 -24.55 25.68
N PRO A 12 -2.93 -23.28 25.79
CA PRO A 12 -3.23 -22.47 24.61
C PRO A 12 -1.98 -22.22 23.75
N GLN A 13 -0.84 -21.92 24.38
CA GLN A 13 0.42 -21.66 23.67
C GLN A 13 1.01 -22.93 23.06
N GLU A 14 0.82 -24.09 23.69
CA GLU A 14 1.21 -25.40 23.14
C GLU A 14 0.50 -25.70 21.82
N LEU A 15 -0.81 -25.40 21.73
CA LEU A 15 -1.59 -25.58 20.50
C LEU A 15 -1.08 -24.67 19.37
N ILE A 16 -0.81 -23.40 19.69
CA ILE A 16 -0.25 -22.45 18.72
C ILE A 16 1.14 -22.89 18.28
N LEU A 17 1.98 -23.34 19.22
CA LEU A 17 3.32 -23.84 18.91
C LEU A 17 3.28 -25.06 17.99
N ALA A 18 2.41 -26.03 18.28
CA ALA A 18 2.23 -27.21 17.44
C ALA A 18 1.77 -26.82 16.02
N TYR A 19 0.80 -25.89 15.93
CA TYR A 19 0.34 -25.37 14.65
C TYR A 19 1.48 -24.70 13.86
N LEU A 20 2.28 -23.85 14.51
CA LEU A 20 3.41 -23.18 13.87
C LEU A 20 4.49 -24.19 13.44
N GLN A 21 4.76 -25.24 14.23
CA GLN A 21 5.73 -26.27 13.87
C GLN A 21 5.30 -27.09 12.63
N GLU A 22 4.00 -27.26 12.42
CA GLU A 22 3.45 -27.99 11.28
C GLU A 22 3.30 -27.11 10.03
N ASN A 23 2.98 -25.83 10.19
CA ASN A 23 2.56 -24.94 9.09
C ASN A 23 3.52 -23.79 8.78
N ALA A 24 4.53 -23.52 9.61
CA ALA A 24 5.51 -22.47 9.30
C ALA A 24 6.41 -22.87 8.13
N SER A 25 6.66 -21.92 7.22
CA SER A 25 7.67 -22.06 6.18
C SER A 25 9.08 -22.05 6.78
N ASP A 26 10.07 -22.55 6.05
CA ASP A 26 11.47 -22.55 6.51
C ASP A 26 11.99 -21.13 6.77
N VAL A 27 11.56 -20.16 5.95
CA VAL A 27 11.89 -18.74 6.12
C VAL A 27 11.29 -18.19 7.41
N LEU A 28 10.02 -18.51 7.70
CA LEU A 28 9.36 -18.08 8.92
C LEU A 28 10.01 -18.72 10.16
N ALA A 29 10.38 -20.00 10.07
CA ALA A 29 11.08 -20.70 11.14
C ALA A 29 12.46 -20.08 11.42
N GLU A 30 13.18 -19.66 10.38
CA GLU A 30 14.42 -18.90 10.54
C GLU A 30 14.16 -17.57 11.26
N LYS A 31 13.19 -16.77 10.80
CA LYS A 31 12.80 -15.50 11.46
C LYS A 31 12.47 -15.68 12.93
N ILE A 32 11.75 -16.76 13.28
CA ILE A 32 11.40 -17.09 14.67
C ILE A 32 12.65 -17.43 15.50
N ASN A 33 13.59 -18.17 14.92
CA ASN A 33 14.76 -18.69 15.62
C ASN A 33 15.89 -17.66 15.76
N SER A 34 16.21 -16.93 14.69
CA SER A 34 17.29 -15.95 14.63
C SER A 34 16.83 -14.54 15.03
N GLY A 35 15.54 -14.23 14.85
CA GLY A 35 14.99 -12.88 14.98
C GLY A 35 15.16 -12.07 13.71
N THR A 36 14.45 -10.94 13.61
CA THR A 36 14.49 -10.06 12.42
C THR A 36 15.23 -8.76 12.72
N PRO A 37 16.02 -8.21 11.77
CA PRO A 37 16.62 -6.89 11.93
C PRO A 37 15.55 -5.82 12.12
N PHE A 38 15.74 -4.94 13.11
CA PHE A 38 14.79 -3.88 13.45
C PHE A 38 15.53 -2.60 13.80
N GLU A 39 15.12 -1.46 13.23
CA GLU A 39 15.76 -0.18 13.51
C GLU A 39 14.88 0.65 14.45
N LYS A 40 15.45 1.09 15.58
CA LYS A 40 14.77 1.98 16.53
C LYS A 40 15.76 2.95 17.15
N ASP A 41 15.38 4.22 17.23
CA ASP A 41 16.20 5.29 17.80
C ASP A 41 17.61 5.40 17.15
N GLY A 42 17.71 5.14 15.84
CA GLY A 42 18.97 5.13 15.07
C GLY A 42 19.91 3.97 15.39
N LYS A 43 19.42 2.92 16.09
CA LYS A 43 20.19 1.73 16.44
C LYS A 43 19.63 0.51 15.72
N LYS A 44 20.52 -0.31 15.17
CA LYS A 44 20.21 -1.64 14.63
C LYS A 44 20.04 -2.63 15.78
N LEU A 45 18.83 -3.15 15.92
CA LEU A 45 18.40 -4.11 16.94
C LEU A 45 17.94 -5.40 16.25
N ILE A 46 17.79 -6.46 17.04
CA ILE A 46 17.23 -7.74 16.63
C ILE A 46 15.89 -7.90 17.34
N ASN A 47 14.81 -7.97 16.57
CA ASN A 47 13.47 -8.23 17.06
C ASN A 47 13.26 -9.74 17.21
N LYS A 48 13.04 -10.20 18.44
CA LYS A 48 12.63 -11.59 18.72
C LYS A 48 11.23 -11.61 19.29
N LYS A 49 10.36 -12.30 18.59
CA LYS A 49 8.96 -12.47 18.95
C LYS A 49 8.80 -13.70 19.84
N THR A 50 7.92 -13.61 20.82
CA THR A 50 7.61 -14.70 21.75
C THR A 50 6.13 -15.06 21.69
N LEU A 51 5.77 -16.27 22.15
CA LEU A 51 4.38 -16.69 22.27
C LEU A 51 3.59 -15.82 23.27
N ASP A 52 4.24 -15.34 24.33
CA ASP A 52 3.60 -14.39 25.26
C ASP A 52 3.27 -13.05 24.58
N GLY A 53 4.15 -12.57 23.69
CA GLY A 53 3.89 -11.40 22.86
C GLY A 53 2.75 -11.63 21.88
N PHE A 54 2.71 -12.82 21.27
CA PHE A 54 1.61 -13.22 20.39
C PHE A 54 0.27 -13.23 21.14
N MET A 55 0.19 -13.76 22.36
CA MET A 55 -1.08 -13.79 23.11
C MET A 55 -1.64 -12.38 23.37
N ARG A 56 -0.77 -11.39 23.60
CA ARG A 56 -1.18 -9.98 23.74
C ARG A 56 -1.69 -9.42 22.41
N PHE A 57 -0.96 -9.66 21.33
CA PHE A 57 -1.36 -9.28 19.98
C PHE A 57 -2.72 -9.89 19.59
N ALA A 58 -2.90 -11.19 19.84
CA ALA A 58 -4.15 -11.90 19.57
C ALA A 58 -5.32 -11.35 20.39
N MET A 59 -5.08 -10.86 21.62
CA MET A 59 -6.09 -10.19 22.43
C MET A 59 -6.51 -8.85 21.82
N ASP A 60 -5.56 -8.07 21.32
CA ASP A 60 -5.85 -6.80 20.63
C ASP A 60 -6.60 -7.03 19.31
N GLU A 61 -6.21 -8.04 18.52
CA GLU A 61 -6.94 -8.44 17.32
C GLU A 61 -8.36 -8.94 17.63
N ALA A 62 -8.53 -9.74 18.68
CA ALA A 62 -9.85 -10.17 19.14
C ALA A 62 -10.71 -8.99 19.57
N LYS A 63 -10.13 -7.97 20.22
CA LYS A 63 -10.84 -6.74 20.58
C LYS A 63 -11.31 -5.97 19.34
N LYS A 64 -10.45 -5.82 18.33
CA LYS A 64 -10.82 -5.18 17.04
C LYS A 64 -11.95 -5.94 16.34
N LEU A 65 -11.95 -7.27 16.40
CA LEU A 65 -13.05 -8.08 15.86
C LEU A 65 -14.35 -7.87 16.65
N ALA A 66 -14.26 -7.78 17.99
CA ALA A 66 -15.43 -7.52 18.83
C ALA A 66 -16.05 -6.14 18.54
N GLU A 67 -15.23 -5.11 18.31
CA GLU A 67 -15.69 -3.77 17.90
C GLU A 67 -16.42 -3.80 16.54
N LYS A 68 -16.05 -4.73 15.65
CA LYS A 68 -16.72 -4.97 14.36
C LYS A 68 -17.97 -5.86 14.48
N GLY A 69 -18.40 -6.19 15.70
CA GLY A 69 -19.62 -6.97 15.97
C GLY A 69 -19.42 -8.49 15.92
N ALA A 70 -18.18 -9.00 15.91
CA ALA A 70 -17.93 -10.44 16.02
C ALA A 70 -18.18 -10.94 17.46
N SER A 71 -18.78 -12.12 17.60
CA SER A 71 -19.24 -12.64 18.90
C SER A 71 -18.15 -13.33 19.73
N SER A 72 -17.10 -13.88 19.12
CA SER A 72 -15.96 -14.51 19.81
C SER A 72 -14.89 -15.02 18.84
N ALA A 73 -13.61 -14.97 19.23
CA ALA A 73 -12.52 -15.73 18.62
C ALA A 73 -11.84 -16.58 19.72
N PHE A 74 -11.53 -17.84 19.45
CA PHE A 74 -10.94 -18.78 20.42
C PHE A 74 -9.59 -19.30 19.94
N VAL A 75 -8.72 -19.73 20.84
CA VAL A 75 -7.33 -20.14 20.50
C VAL A 75 -7.27 -21.32 19.53
N GLU A 76 -8.28 -22.19 19.55
CA GLU A 76 -8.40 -23.33 18.62
C GLU A 76 -9.02 -22.96 17.26
N ASP A 77 -9.37 -21.69 17.04
CA ASP A 77 -9.94 -21.20 15.80
C ASP A 77 -8.85 -20.99 14.74
N LYS A 78 -9.16 -21.35 13.49
CA LYS A 78 -8.33 -21.07 12.31
C LYS A 78 -7.97 -19.60 12.20
N VAL A 79 -8.87 -18.71 12.64
CA VAL A 79 -8.61 -17.27 12.67
C VAL A 79 -7.42 -16.92 13.57
N VAL A 80 -7.36 -17.49 14.78
CA VAL A 80 -6.26 -17.22 15.73
C VAL A 80 -4.94 -17.83 15.26
N TYR A 81 -4.99 -19.00 14.62
CA TYR A 81 -3.81 -19.58 13.98
C TYR A 81 -3.29 -18.72 12.82
N GLY A 82 -4.19 -18.11 12.03
CA GLY A 82 -3.82 -17.13 11.02
C GLY A 82 -3.12 -15.90 11.60
N TRP A 83 -3.60 -15.41 12.75
CA TRP A 83 -2.92 -14.34 13.47
C TRP A 83 -1.54 -14.73 13.95
N ALA A 84 -1.32 -16.00 14.33
CA ALA A 84 0.00 -16.46 14.76
C ALA A 84 1.00 -16.36 13.62
N ILE A 85 0.65 -16.83 12.41
CA ILE A 85 1.50 -16.71 11.23
C ILE A 85 1.79 -15.23 10.93
N HIS A 86 0.74 -14.41 10.84
CA HIS A 86 0.89 -12.97 10.57
C HIS A 86 1.77 -12.27 11.61
N TYR A 87 1.55 -12.54 12.90
CA TYR A 87 2.34 -11.97 13.97
C TYR A 87 3.83 -12.28 13.83
N PHE A 88 4.20 -13.52 13.48
CA PHE A 88 5.61 -13.89 13.33
C PHE A 88 6.22 -13.44 12.00
N GLU A 89 5.42 -13.39 10.93
CA GLU A 89 5.87 -13.03 9.58
C GLU A 89 6.09 -11.52 9.38
N GLU A 90 5.24 -10.69 10.00
CA GLU A 90 5.21 -9.24 9.78
C GLU A 90 6.35 -8.52 10.53
N ASP A 91 7.32 -7.97 9.80
CA ASP A 91 8.52 -7.37 10.39
C ASP A 91 8.21 -6.05 11.14
N ALA A 92 7.10 -5.39 10.81
CA ALA A 92 6.64 -4.18 11.49
C ALA A 92 6.19 -4.41 12.94
N ILE A 93 5.80 -5.64 13.30
CA ILE A 93 5.34 -5.95 14.66
C ILE A 93 6.54 -6.15 15.59
N ALA A 94 6.76 -5.19 16.48
CA ALA A 94 7.83 -5.25 17.46
C ALA A 94 7.52 -6.22 18.61
N GLY A 95 8.35 -7.24 18.76
CA GLY A 95 8.43 -8.10 19.94
C GLY A 95 9.47 -7.57 20.93
N THR A 96 10.25 -8.48 21.51
CA THR A 96 11.36 -8.12 22.40
C THR A 96 12.57 -7.74 21.56
N LEU A 97 13.07 -6.51 21.73
CA LEU A 97 14.22 -6.00 20.99
C LEU A 97 15.51 -6.32 21.72
N TYR A 98 16.53 -6.78 21.00
CA TYR A 98 17.86 -7.10 21.50
C TYR A 98 18.92 -6.27 20.77
N ASN A 99 19.98 -5.85 21.47
CA ASN A 99 21.15 -5.26 20.83
C ASN A 99 21.96 -6.35 20.09
N LEU A 100 22.89 -5.94 19.23
CA LEU A 100 23.82 -6.86 18.54
C LEU A 100 24.64 -7.72 19.53
N ASP A 101 24.88 -7.22 20.74
CA ASP A 101 25.56 -7.94 21.83
C ASP A 101 24.65 -8.95 22.55
N GLY A 102 23.40 -9.16 22.09
CA GLY A 102 22.45 -10.09 22.68
C GLY A 102 21.78 -9.63 23.98
N THR A 103 22.07 -8.41 24.44
CA THR A 103 21.39 -7.80 25.61
C THR A 103 20.03 -7.23 25.23
N GLU A 104 19.03 -7.39 26.09
CA GLU A 104 17.68 -6.83 25.87
C GLU A 104 17.74 -5.29 25.82
N TYR A 105 17.16 -4.70 24.77
CA TYR A 105 17.08 -3.25 24.59
C TYR A 105 16.04 -2.66 25.54
N LYS A 106 16.53 -1.98 26.58
CA LYS A 106 15.70 -1.15 27.45
C LYS A 106 15.80 0.30 26.97
N PRO A 107 14.69 0.93 26.55
CA PRO A 107 14.72 2.33 26.15
C PRO A 107 15.28 3.17 27.29
N GLN A 108 16.33 3.95 27.02
CA GLN A 108 16.89 4.83 28.03
C GLN A 108 15.84 5.89 28.37
N LYS A 109 15.39 5.92 29.63
CA LYS A 109 14.58 7.03 30.14
C LYS A 109 15.40 8.32 29.93
N PRO A 110 14.80 9.41 29.44
CA PRO A 110 15.53 10.66 29.24
C PRO A 110 16.23 11.05 30.54
N VAL A 111 17.54 11.20 30.47
CA VAL A 111 18.37 11.62 31.61
C VAL A 111 17.95 13.04 31.98
N THR A 112 17.17 13.17 33.04
CA THR A 112 16.91 14.45 33.68
C THR A 112 18.25 15.01 34.12
N LYS A 113 18.73 16.07 33.46
CA LYS A 113 19.95 16.78 33.86
C LYS A 113 19.79 17.23 35.33
N THR A 114 20.51 16.57 36.23
CA THR A 114 20.67 17.02 37.62
C THR A 114 21.43 18.35 37.61
N LYS A 115 20.76 19.45 37.97
CA LYS A 115 21.44 20.70 38.37
C LYS A 115 21.81 20.62 39.86
N PRO A 116 22.97 21.18 40.28
CA PRO A 116 23.44 21.09 41.66
C PRO A 116 22.65 21.96 42.63
N THR A 117 22.61 21.47 43.88
CA THR A 117 21.88 21.92 45.06
C THR A 117 22.39 23.26 45.63
N VAL A 118 21.49 24.23 45.81
CA VAL A 118 21.51 25.20 46.94
C VAL A 118 20.05 25.43 47.37
N PRO A 119 19.70 25.32 48.67
CA PRO A 119 18.30 25.31 49.10
C PRO A 119 17.74 26.72 49.26
N ILE A 120 16.69 27.06 48.51
CA ILE A 120 15.78 28.17 48.84
C ILE A 120 14.47 27.57 49.32
N LYS A 121 14.16 27.83 50.59
CA LYS A 121 12.91 27.48 51.27
C LYS A 121 11.77 28.31 50.65
N VAL A 122 10.79 27.66 50.05
CA VAL A 122 9.57 28.31 49.52
C VAL A 122 8.35 27.62 50.12
N GLU A 123 7.51 28.41 50.78
CA GLU A 123 6.21 28.05 51.37
C GLU A 123 5.20 27.54 50.33
N PRO A 124 4.22 26.71 50.74
CA PRO A 124 3.18 26.23 49.84
C PRO A 124 2.22 27.37 49.41
N PRO A 125 1.91 27.52 48.11
CA PRO A 125 0.93 28.51 47.66
C PRO A 125 -0.51 28.04 47.93
N LYS A 126 -1.35 28.99 48.37
CA LYS A 126 -2.80 28.87 48.61
C LYS A 126 -3.58 28.39 47.35
N PRO A 127 -4.75 27.76 47.53
CA PRO A 127 -5.57 27.27 46.42
C PRO A 127 -6.05 28.45 45.55
N LYS A 128 -5.70 28.43 44.26
CA LYS A 128 -6.26 29.34 43.25
C LYS A 128 -7.56 28.75 42.70
N GLN A 129 -8.57 29.61 42.61
CA GLN A 129 -9.91 29.34 42.08
C GLN A 129 -9.87 28.60 40.74
N GLN A 130 -10.68 27.54 40.65
CA GLN A 130 -11.02 26.90 39.39
C GLN A 130 -11.76 27.90 38.52
N GLN A 131 -11.22 28.20 37.34
CA GLN A 131 -11.96 28.91 36.30
C GLN A 131 -13.03 27.95 35.75
N ALA A 132 -14.28 28.38 35.75
CA ALA A 132 -15.39 27.61 35.19
C ALA A 132 -15.10 27.27 33.72
N SER A 133 -15.34 26.01 33.35
CA SER A 133 -15.14 25.53 31.99
C SER A 133 -16.24 26.10 31.09
N LEU A 134 -15.94 26.32 29.80
CA LEU A 134 -16.89 26.80 28.79
C LEU A 134 -18.17 25.95 28.65
N TRP A 135 -18.19 24.76 29.23
CA TRP A 135 -19.37 23.89 29.35
C TRP A 135 -20.40 24.36 30.39
N ASP A 136 -19.97 25.13 31.41
CA ASP A 136 -20.82 25.62 32.50
C ASP A 136 -21.65 26.86 32.07
N MET A 137 -21.24 27.55 31.00
CA MET A 137 -21.97 28.67 30.39
C MET A 137 -23.01 28.24 29.34
N LEU A 138 -22.87 27.05 28.74
CA LEU A 138 -23.82 26.56 27.74
C LEU A 138 -25.00 25.79 28.36
N ALA A 139 -24.79 25.19 29.54
CA ALA A 139 -25.86 24.54 30.30
C ALA A 139 -26.86 25.53 30.94
N GLN A 140 -26.57 26.84 30.91
CA GLN A 140 -27.41 27.88 31.49
C GLN A 140 -28.35 28.58 30.48
N THR A 141 -28.36 28.17 29.22
CA THR A 141 -29.28 28.73 28.20
C THR A 141 -30.49 27.87 27.87
N GLU A 142 -30.73 26.77 28.59
CA GLU A 142 -31.96 26.00 28.46
C GLU A 142 -32.70 25.93 29.80
N ASN A 143 -33.77 26.73 29.90
CA ASN A 143 -34.90 26.72 30.83
C ASN A 143 -35.10 28.03 31.62
N LYS A 144 -35.99 28.87 31.08
CA LYS A 144 -37.04 29.54 31.87
C LYS A 144 -38.12 30.10 30.94
N THR A 145 -39.07 29.24 30.62
CA THR A 145 -40.47 29.61 30.34
C THR A 145 -41.20 29.68 31.67
N ASP A 146 -41.84 30.81 31.97
CA ASP A 146 -42.89 30.94 33.00
C ASP A 146 -44.00 31.87 32.47
N THR A 147 -45.07 31.23 31.98
CA THR A 147 -46.52 31.37 32.27
C THR A 147 -47.19 32.75 32.48
N GLU A 148 -48.16 33.06 31.59
CA GLU A 148 -49.53 33.68 31.66
C GLU A 148 -49.79 34.91 32.58
N GLU A 149 -50.57 35.95 32.20
CA GLU A 149 -52.01 35.96 31.87
C GLU A 149 -52.50 37.15 30.98
N VAL A 150 -53.38 36.82 30.01
CA VAL A 150 -54.71 37.38 29.61
C VAL A 150 -54.88 38.86 29.14
N THR A 151 -55.34 39.06 27.88
CA THR A 151 -56.70 39.57 27.52
C THR A 151 -56.95 39.66 25.99
N ASP A 152 -58.09 39.08 25.59
CA ASP A 152 -59.00 39.29 24.44
C ASP A 152 -58.63 40.20 23.24
N ARG A 153 -58.77 39.68 22.00
CA ARG A 153 -59.88 39.97 21.06
C ARG A 153 -59.68 39.31 19.67
N ALA A 154 -60.81 39.07 19.01
CA ALA A 154 -61.08 38.22 17.86
C ALA A 154 -60.78 38.82 16.46
N ASN A 155 -60.85 37.93 15.45
CA ASN A 155 -61.16 38.16 14.01
C ASN A 155 -60.03 38.83 13.18
N ASP A 156 -59.75 38.53 11.90
CA ASP A 156 -60.46 37.88 10.80
C ASP A 156 -59.42 37.29 9.80
N GLU A 157 -59.93 36.48 8.87
CA GLU A 157 -59.27 35.90 7.69
C GLU A 157 -58.64 36.94 6.73
N GLU A 158 -57.72 36.44 5.88
CA GLU A 158 -57.82 36.46 4.41
C GLU A 158 -56.57 36.96 3.62
N VAL A 159 -56.32 36.21 2.53
CA VAL A 159 -55.66 36.50 1.23
C VAL A 159 -54.16 36.80 1.06
N ILE A 160 -53.50 35.85 0.35
CA ILE A 160 -52.58 35.94 -0.81
C ILE A 160 -51.92 37.28 -1.17
N ASP A 161 -50.61 37.24 -1.46
CA ASP A 161 -50.11 37.58 -2.80
C ASP A 161 -48.69 37.10 -3.11
N ASN A 162 -48.57 36.50 -4.30
CA ASN A 162 -47.34 36.17 -5.01
C ASN A 162 -46.75 37.45 -5.61
N ALA A 163 -45.44 37.68 -5.46
CA ALA A 163 -44.73 38.61 -6.33
C ALA A 163 -43.34 38.06 -6.67
N VAL A 164 -43.20 37.76 -7.96
CA VAL A 164 -42.00 37.35 -8.67
C VAL A 164 -41.08 38.56 -8.89
N ALA A 165 -39.79 38.28 -9.01
CA ALA A 165 -38.73 39.04 -9.70
C ALA A 165 -37.71 39.75 -8.81
N ALA A 166 -36.49 39.21 -8.78
CA ALA A 166 -35.31 39.86 -9.37
C ALA A 166 -34.06 39.00 -9.10
N VAL A 167 -33.43 38.55 -10.18
CA VAL A 167 -32.03 38.08 -10.18
C VAL A 167 -31.13 39.31 -10.18
N PRO A 168 -30.08 39.34 -9.36
CA PRO A 168 -28.78 39.77 -9.89
C PRO A 168 -27.69 38.72 -9.60
N GLN A 169 -26.91 38.43 -10.64
CA GLN A 169 -25.64 37.73 -10.56
C GLN A 169 -24.51 38.67 -10.14
N GLU A 170 -23.39 38.03 -9.75
CA GLU A 170 -22.01 38.52 -9.59
C GLU A 170 -21.65 39.04 -8.19
N ASP A 171 -21.06 38.15 -7.38
CA ASP A 171 -19.60 38.10 -7.21
C ASP A 171 -19.24 36.91 -6.30
N SER A 172 -18.32 36.06 -6.77
CA SER A 172 -17.79 34.92 -6.00
C SER A 172 -16.86 35.39 -4.87
N PRO A 173 -17.01 34.83 -3.66
CA PRO A 173 -15.87 34.61 -2.79
C PRO A 173 -15.73 33.12 -2.44
N ILE A 174 -14.55 32.59 -2.75
CA ILE A 174 -13.78 31.56 -2.01
C ILE A 174 -14.65 30.61 -1.18
N VAL A 175 -14.93 29.43 -1.72
CA VAL A 175 -15.53 28.31 -0.99
C VAL A 175 -14.49 27.82 0.02
N GLU A 176 -14.53 28.32 1.25
CA GLU A 176 -13.94 27.62 2.38
C GLU A 176 -14.63 26.25 2.45
N GLU A 177 -13.86 25.18 2.28
CA GLU A 177 -14.32 23.80 2.43
C GLU A 177 -15.00 23.65 3.78
N ILE A 178 -16.33 23.56 3.76
CA ILE A 178 -17.10 23.24 4.95
C ILE A 178 -16.64 21.85 5.41
N PRO A 179 -16.15 21.68 6.64
CA PRO A 179 -15.76 20.36 7.13
C PRO A 179 -16.99 19.43 7.04
N ASN A 180 -16.81 18.25 6.42
CA ASN A 180 -17.85 17.26 6.10
C ASN A 180 -18.90 17.04 7.20
N ASN A 181 -18.52 17.22 8.47
CA ASN A 181 -19.40 17.12 9.63
C ASN A 181 -20.58 18.11 9.65
N LEU A 182 -20.44 19.31 9.07
CA LEU A 182 -21.52 20.32 9.08
C LEU A 182 -22.51 20.10 7.93
N GLN A 183 -22.03 19.56 6.79
CA GLN A 183 -22.88 19.19 5.67
C GLN A 183 -23.83 18.05 6.05
N GLN A 184 -23.31 17.05 6.78
CA GLN A 184 -24.08 15.93 7.31
C GLN A 184 -25.21 16.38 8.26
N ALA A 185 -24.96 17.38 9.11
CA ALA A 185 -25.96 17.92 10.03
C ALA A 185 -27.09 18.71 9.31
N LEU A 186 -26.80 19.31 8.14
CA LEU A 186 -27.80 20.00 7.33
C LEU A 186 -28.65 19.01 6.51
N ASP A 187 -28.06 17.92 6.04
CA ASP A 187 -28.74 16.89 5.26
C ASP A 187 -29.74 16.06 6.11
N GLU A 188 -29.41 15.80 7.38
CA GLU A 188 -30.30 15.15 8.35
C GLU A 188 -31.57 15.97 8.64
N LYS A 189 -31.46 17.30 8.65
CA LYS A 189 -32.58 18.21 8.88
C LYS A 189 -33.52 18.31 7.66
N ASN A 190 -33.03 17.97 6.46
CA ASN A 190 -33.76 18.06 5.20
C ASN A 190 -34.28 16.71 4.68
N GLY A 191 -34.15 15.62 5.45
CA GLY A 191 -34.69 14.30 5.07
C GLY A 191 -33.98 13.65 3.88
N ILE A 192 -32.79 14.11 3.54
CA ILE A 192 -31.97 13.55 2.47
C ILE A 192 -31.20 12.37 3.06
N LYS A 193 -31.55 11.14 2.66
CA LYS A 193 -30.80 9.95 3.09
C LYS A 193 -29.35 10.08 2.58
N PRO A 194 -28.33 9.87 3.43
CA PRO A 194 -26.94 9.99 2.99
C PRO A 194 -26.69 9.00 1.86
N LYS A 195 -26.16 9.51 0.75
CA LYS A 195 -25.77 8.70 -0.42
C LYS A 195 -24.70 7.73 0.06
N LYS A 196 -25.01 6.43 0.06
CA LYS A 196 -24.09 5.39 0.53
C LYS A 196 -22.83 5.40 -0.32
N GLU A 197 -21.74 5.85 0.27
CA GLU A 197 -20.45 6.03 -0.43
C GLU A 197 -19.87 4.68 -0.83
N LEU A 198 -19.26 4.62 -2.01
CA LEU A 198 -18.62 3.42 -2.51
C LEU A 198 -17.24 3.28 -1.83
N PRO A 199 -16.74 2.06 -1.64
CA PRO A 199 -15.38 1.88 -1.15
C PRO A 199 -14.36 2.55 -2.09
N SER A 200 -13.36 3.24 -1.53
CA SER A 200 -12.34 3.97 -2.31
C SER A 200 -11.65 3.11 -3.38
N PHE A 201 -11.33 1.84 -3.09
CA PHE A 201 -10.73 0.93 -4.07
C PHE A 201 -11.61 0.73 -5.32
N PHE A 202 -12.93 0.74 -5.13
CA PHE A 202 -13.89 0.51 -6.20
C PHE A 202 -14.17 1.78 -7.00
N GLU A 203 -14.04 2.96 -6.38
CA GLU A 203 -14.03 4.22 -7.10
C GLU A 203 -12.81 4.32 -8.02
N GLN A 204 -11.62 3.95 -7.52
CA GLN A 204 -10.41 3.87 -8.33
C GLN A 204 -10.57 2.90 -9.52
N TYR A 205 -11.13 1.71 -9.27
CA TYR A 205 -11.46 0.75 -10.33
C TYR A 205 -12.32 1.41 -11.43
N ARG A 206 -13.42 2.06 -11.04
CA ARG A 206 -14.35 2.68 -11.99
C ARG A 206 -13.72 3.83 -12.76
N ASN A 207 -12.94 4.67 -12.09
CA ASN A 207 -12.25 5.78 -12.75
C ASN A 207 -11.31 5.25 -13.86
N MET A 208 -10.54 4.19 -13.57
CA MET A 208 -9.69 3.57 -14.60
C MET A 208 -10.50 2.99 -15.77
N LYS A 209 -11.65 2.37 -15.49
CA LYS A 209 -12.52 1.84 -16.54
C LYS A 209 -13.21 2.92 -17.38
N VAL A 210 -13.37 4.15 -16.87
CA VAL A 210 -13.86 5.29 -17.68
C VAL A 210 -12.81 5.68 -18.72
N ASP A 211 -11.54 5.75 -18.32
CA ASP A 211 -10.46 6.13 -19.22
C ASP A 211 -10.10 5.00 -20.20
N ARG A 212 -10.19 3.74 -19.76
CA ARG A 212 -9.78 2.56 -20.53
C ARG A 212 -10.81 1.43 -20.38
N PRO A 213 -11.94 1.49 -21.11
CA PRO A 213 -13.03 0.54 -20.96
C PRO A 213 -12.68 -0.89 -21.41
N ASP A 214 -11.73 -1.03 -22.33
CA ASP A 214 -11.33 -2.32 -22.91
C ASP A 214 -10.18 -3.01 -22.17
N ASP A 215 -9.51 -2.31 -21.26
CA ASP A 215 -8.39 -2.86 -20.50
C ASP A 215 -8.90 -3.57 -19.26
N ILE A 216 -8.26 -4.69 -18.91
CA ILE A 216 -8.54 -5.42 -17.68
C ILE A 216 -7.86 -4.69 -16.52
N VAL A 217 -8.64 -4.27 -15.53
CA VAL A 217 -8.11 -3.60 -14.34
C VAL A 217 -8.01 -4.61 -13.19
N LEU A 218 -6.80 -4.78 -12.67
CA LEU A 218 -6.48 -5.60 -11.51
C LEU A 218 -6.14 -4.69 -10.33
N ILE A 219 -6.80 -4.88 -9.20
CA ILE A 219 -6.49 -4.15 -7.96
C ILE A 219 -5.92 -5.14 -6.95
N ARG A 220 -4.77 -4.81 -6.38
CA ARG A 220 -4.20 -5.59 -5.30
C ARG A 220 -4.90 -5.25 -3.99
N LEU A 221 -5.58 -6.23 -3.43
CA LEU A 221 -6.24 -6.13 -2.14
C LEU A 221 -5.66 -7.20 -1.23
N GLY A 222 -4.62 -6.83 -0.48
CA GLY A 222 -3.86 -7.76 0.35
C GLY A 222 -2.97 -8.68 -0.49
N ASP A 223 -3.16 -9.99 -0.35
CA ASP A 223 -2.40 -11.04 -1.02
C ASP A 223 -3.02 -11.51 -2.34
N PHE A 224 -4.08 -10.85 -2.83
CA PHE A 224 -4.74 -11.17 -4.11
C PHE A 224 -4.75 -9.97 -5.05
N TYR A 225 -4.66 -10.25 -6.34
CA TYR A 225 -5.15 -9.36 -7.38
C TYR A 225 -6.60 -9.70 -7.68
N GLU A 226 -7.46 -8.68 -7.68
CA GLU A 226 -8.89 -8.81 -7.94
C GLU A 226 -9.32 -7.98 -9.14
N ALA A 227 -10.22 -8.56 -9.94
CA ALA A 227 -10.96 -7.86 -11.00
C ALA A 227 -12.46 -7.92 -10.68
N PHE A 228 -13.20 -6.93 -11.16
CA PHE A 228 -14.60 -6.70 -10.80
C PHE A 228 -15.52 -6.62 -12.02
N GLU A 229 -16.83 -6.69 -11.80
CA GLU A 229 -17.87 -6.49 -12.82
C GLU A 229 -17.59 -7.32 -14.12
N ARG A 230 -17.51 -6.68 -15.29
CA ARG A 230 -17.31 -7.36 -16.58
C ARG A 230 -15.93 -8.02 -16.69
N ASP A 231 -14.90 -7.41 -16.09
CA ASP A 231 -13.56 -7.97 -16.12
C ASP A 231 -13.54 -9.30 -15.36
N ALA A 232 -14.28 -9.39 -14.25
CA ALA A 232 -14.42 -10.64 -13.49
C ALA A 232 -15.07 -11.76 -14.30
N GLU A 233 -16.17 -11.45 -15.00
CA GLU A 233 -16.87 -12.42 -15.85
C GLU A 233 -15.98 -12.91 -17.00
N THR A 234 -15.24 -11.98 -17.63
CA THR A 234 -14.31 -12.27 -18.73
C THR A 234 -13.18 -13.17 -18.26
N LEU A 235 -12.51 -12.79 -17.18
CA LEU A 235 -11.36 -13.52 -16.66
C LEU A 235 -11.75 -14.88 -16.07
N SER A 236 -12.92 -14.99 -15.44
CA SER A 236 -13.42 -16.26 -14.92
C SER A 236 -13.52 -17.31 -16.03
N GLY A 237 -14.10 -16.95 -17.18
CA GLY A 237 -14.22 -17.86 -18.31
C GLY A 237 -12.88 -18.13 -19.02
N GLU A 238 -12.02 -17.12 -19.16
CA GLU A 238 -10.77 -17.26 -19.90
C GLU A 238 -9.67 -18.00 -19.14
N LEU A 239 -9.65 -17.89 -17.82
CA LEU A 239 -8.61 -18.44 -16.96
C LEU A 239 -9.09 -19.61 -16.10
N ASP A 240 -10.35 -20.03 -16.25
CA ASP A 240 -11.01 -21.05 -15.43
C ASP A 240 -10.92 -20.74 -13.92
N LEU A 241 -11.13 -19.46 -13.60
CA LEU A 241 -11.14 -18.97 -12.21
C LEU A 241 -12.58 -18.95 -11.70
N THR A 242 -12.77 -19.26 -10.42
CA THR A 242 -14.10 -19.24 -9.80
C THR A 242 -14.65 -17.82 -9.75
N LEU A 243 -15.77 -17.56 -10.45
CA LEU A 243 -16.49 -16.30 -10.32
C LEU A 243 -17.20 -16.25 -8.95
N THR A 244 -16.88 -15.23 -8.17
CA THR A 244 -17.49 -14.99 -6.86
C THR A 244 -18.17 -13.62 -6.86
N GLY A 245 -18.62 -13.17 -5.69
CA GLY A 245 -19.13 -11.81 -5.55
C GLY A 245 -18.61 -11.11 -4.31
N ARG A 246 -18.21 -9.85 -4.46
CA ARG A 246 -17.75 -8.97 -3.38
C ARG A 246 -18.86 -8.01 -2.95
N LYS A 247 -19.06 -7.87 -1.64
CA LYS A 247 -20.02 -6.91 -1.06
C LYS A 247 -19.38 -5.51 -1.08
N LEU A 248 -20.00 -4.53 -1.74
CA LEU A 248 -19.54 -3.14 -1.75
C LEU A 248 -20.22 -2.31 -0.67
N THR A 249 -21.53 -2.49 -0.52
CA THR A 249 -22.37 -1.82 0.48
C THR A 249 -23.40 -2.84 0.99
N ASP A 250 -24.22 -2.53 1.99
CA ASP A 250 -25.20 -3.52 2.50
C ASP A 250 -26.17 -4.06 1.46
N ASP A 251 -26.41 -3.27 0.41
CA ASP A 251 -27.44 -3.55 -0.58
C ASP A 251 -26.85 -3.92 -1.94
N LYS A 252 -25.51 -3.90 -2.09
CA LYS A 252 -24.83 -4.10 -3.39
C LYS A 252 -23.70 -5.12 -3.29
N ARG A 253 -23.84 -6.20 -4.06
CA ARG A 253 -22.80 -7.20 -4.33
C ARG A 253 -22.45 -7.18 -5.82
N ILE A 254 -21.18 -7.25 -6.15
CA ILE A 254 -20.68 -7.23 -7.53
C ILE A 254 -19.93 -8.53 -7.87
N PRO A 255 -19.93 -8.97 -9.14
CA PRO A 255 -19.05 -10.06 -9.59
C PRO A 255 -17.59 -9.72 -9.32
N MET A 256 -16.83 -10.73 -8.90
CA MET A 256 -15.42 -10.60 -8.56
C MET A 256 -14.69 -11.91 -8.85
N VAL A 257 -13.50 -11.80 -9.41
CA VAL A 257 -12.54 -12.90 -9.52
C VAL A 257 -11.20 -12.43 -9.00
N GLY A 258 -10.41 -13.33 -8.46
CA GLY A 258 -9.07 -13.00 -8.01
C GLY A 258 -8.13 -14.19 -8.04
N PHE A 259 -6.84 -13.88 -8.04
CA PHE A 259 -5.77 -14.88 -7.97
C PHE A 259 -4.66 -14.40 -7.04
N PRO A 260 -3.90 -15.32 -6.43
CA PRO A 260 -2.88 -14.95 -5.45
C PRO A 260 -1.75 -14.13 -6.07
N TYR A 261 -1.27 -13.13 -5.32
CA TYR A 261 -0.18 -12.24 -5.70
C TYR A 261 1.10 -13.00 -6.06
N HIS A 262 1.47 -14.02 -5.28
CA HIS A 262 2.68 -14.82 -5.54
C HIS A 262 2.63 -15.62 -6.85
N ALA A 263 1.43 -15.85 -7.40
CA ALA A 263 1.24 -16.52 -8.69
C ALA A 263 0.88 -15.55 -9.82
N SER A 264 0.92 -14.24 -9.55
CA SER A 264 0.37 -13.20 -10.43
C SER A 264 1.02 -13.16 -11.81
N ASP A 265 2.34 -13.33 -11.91
CA ASP A 265 3.07 -13.34 -13.18
C ASP A 265 2.47 -14.32 -14.18
N THR A 266 2.10 -15.52 -13.71
CA THR A 266 1.52 -16.56 -14.56
C THR A 266 0.13 -16.17 -15.08
N TYR A 267 -0.71 -15.59 -14.21
CA TYR A 267 -2.04 -15.15 -14.60
C TYR A 267 -2.00 -13.91 -15.49
N ILE A 268 -1.21 -12.90 -15.13
CA ILE A 268 -1.02 -11.68 -15.92
C ILE A 268 -0.49 -12.03 -17.31
N ALA A 269 0.48 -12.94 -17.43
CA ALA A 269 0.97 -13.40 -18.73
C ALA A 269 -0.13 -14.04 -19.60
N LYS A 270 -1.06 -14.81 -19.00
CA LYS A 270 -2.21 -15.37 -19.73
C LYS A 270 -3.19 -14.29 -20.17
N ILE A 271 -3.51 -13.33 -19.30
CA ILE A 271 -4.41 -12.21 -19.60
C ILE A 271 -3.84 -11.38 -20.76
N ARG A 272 -2.55 -11.08 -20.70
CA ARG A 272 -1.86 -10.25 -21.70
C ARG A 272 -1.87 -10.82 -23.11
N LYS A 273 -2.13 -12.12 -23.30
CA LYS A 273 -2.32 -12.70 -24.64
C LYS A 273 -3.57 -12.17 -25.36
N LYS A 274 -4.55 -11.65 -24.62
CA LYS A 274 -5.84 -11.21 -25.15
C LYS A 274 -6.18 -9.77 -24.81
N HIS A 275 -5.75 -9.30 -23.64
CA HIS A 275 -6.15 -8.02 -23.06
C HIS A 275 -4.96 -7.20 -22.58
N SER A 276 -5.06 -5.86 -22.68
CA SER A 276 -4.12 -5.00 -21.97
C SER A 276 -4.51 -5.00 -20.50
N VAL A 277 -3.54 -4.90 -19.61
CA VAL A 277 -3.75 -5.03 -18.18
C VAL A 277 -3.28 -3.78 -17.47
N MET A 278 -4.12 -3.22 -16.62
CA MET A 278 -3.75 -2.19 -15.66
C MET A 278 -3.73 -2.78 -14.26
N ILE A 279 -2.67 -2.50 -13.53
CA ILE A 279 -2.46 -3.03 -12.18
C ILE A 279 -2.38 -1.85 -11.22
N ILE A 280 -3.20 -1.88 -10.18
CA ILE A 280 -3.14 -0.93 -9.07
C ILE A 280 -2.62 -1.70 -7.85
N ASP A 281 -1.42 -1.35 -7.37
CA ASP A 281 -0.82 -1.97 -6.20
C ASP A 281 -1.33 -1.30 -4.90
N VAL A 282 -1.08 -1.93 -3.74
CA VAL A 282 -1.56 -1.48 -2.42
C VAL A 282 -1.02 -0.10 -2.05
N ASN A 283 0.15 0.28 -2.57
CA ASN A 283 0.75 1.60 -2.41
C ASN A 283 0.10 2.69 -3.30
N GLY A 284 -0.84 2.32 -4.17
CA GLY A 284 -1.48 3.21 -5.15
C GLY A 284 -0.68 3.39 -6.44
N GLU A 285 0.43 2.66 -6.62
CA GLU A 285 1.18 2.65 -7.87
C GLU A 285 0.35 1.97 -8.98
N ILE A 286 0.39 2.57 -10.17
CA ILE A 286 -0.39 2.13 -11.32
C ILE A 286 0.57 1.73 -12.44
N VAL A 287 0.48 0.47 -12.86
CA VAL A 287 1.30 -0.10 -13.93
C VAL A 287 0.40 -0.51 -15.10
N THR A 288 0.72 -0.04 -16.30
CA THR A 288 0.02 -0.43 -17.54
C THR A 288 0.88 -1.41 -18.34
N LEU A 289 0.33 -2.58 -18.63
CA LEU A 289 0.96 -3.62 -19.42
C LEU A 289 0.16 -3.86 -20.71
N GLY A 290 0.78 -3.59 -21.87
CA GLY A 290 0.15 -3.82 -23.16
C GLY A 290 -0.05 -5.32 -23.48
N LYS A 291 -0.98 -5.59 -24.40
CA LYS A 291 -1.19 -6.93 -24.99
C LYS A 291 0.12 -7.47 -25.57
N THR A 292 0.41 -8.74 -25.33
CA THR A 292 1.53 -9.45 -25.95
C THR A 292 1.14 -9.82 -27.37
N ILE A 293 1.87 -9.30 -28.35
CA ILE A 293 1.73 -9.72 -29.75
C ILE A 293 2.44 -11.08 -29.86
N PRO A 294 1.77 -12.14 -30.34
CA PRO A 294 2.45 -13.39 -30.63
C PRO A 294 3.50 -13.12 -31.71
N VAL A 295 4.77 -13.32 -31.39
CA VAL A 295 5.82 -13.44 -32.41
C VAL A 295 5.47 -14.71 -33.17
N ILE A 296 4.93 -14.54 -34.38
CA ILE A 296 4.71 -15.65 -35.31
C ILE A 296 6.11 -16.18 -35.63
N LYS A 297 6.42 -17.37 -35.12
CA LYS A 297 7.69 -18.06 -35.37
C LYS A 297 7.77 -18.67 -36.77
N ASP A 298 6.72 -18.55 -37.58
CA ASP A 298 6.68 -19.09 -38.94
C ASP A 298 7.48 -18.25 -39.95
N ASP A 299 7.88 -17.01 -39.60
CA ASP A 299 8.69 -16.13 -40.47
C ASP A 299 10.18 -16.07 -40.04
N LEU A 300 10.60 -16.86 -39.04
CA LEU A 300 12.02 -17.08 -38.79
C LEU A 300 12.46 -18.29 -39.62
N PRO A 301 13.44 -18.16 -40.54
CA PRO A 301 14.00 -19.32 -41.21
C PRO A 301 14.48 -20.31 -40.14
N ASN A 302 14.24 -21.60 -40.37
CA ASN A 302 14.65 -22.63 -39.43
C ASN A 302 16.16 -22.48 -39.19
N GLU A 303 16.63 -22.69 -37.95
CA GLU A 303 18.07 -22.75 -37.64
C GLU A 303 18.81 -23.90 -38.38
N GLU A 304 18.09 -24.70 -39.19
CA GLU A 304 18.61 -25.75 -40.06
C GLU A 304 18.63 -25.36 -41.55
N ASP A 305 18.10 -24.19 -41.93
CA ASP A 305 18.35 -23.64 -43.26
C ASP A 305 19.78 -23.10 -43.25
N GLU A 306 20.68 -23.81 -43.93
CA GLU A 306 22.05 -23.38 -44.20
C GLU A 306 22.03 -21.88 -44.57
N ILE A 307 22.67 -21.06 -43.74
CA ILE A 307 22.94 -19.68 -44.07
C ILE A 307 23.85 -19.75 -45.31
N GLU A 308 23.28 -19.60 -46.51
CA GLU A 308 24.07 -19.43 -47.72
C GLU A 308 24.94 -18.19 -47.50
N GLU A 309 26.23 -18.41 -47.20
CA GLU A 309 27.20 -17.34 -47.11
C GLU A 309 27.20 -16.61 -48.45
N LEU A 310 26.61 -15.40 -48.47
CA LEU A 310 26.66 -14.50 -49.62
C LEU A 310 28.12 -14.37 -50.06
N THR A 311 28.35 -14.58 -51.35
CA THR A 311 29.70 -14.46 -51.88
C THR A 311 30.20 -13.02 -51.72
N GLU A 312 31.51 -12.82 -51.60
CA GLU A 312 32.12 -11.48 -51.52
C GLU A 312 31.68 -10.57 -52.67
N THR A 313 31.40 -11.17 -53.84
CA THR A 313 30.83 -10.52 -55.00
C THR A 313 29.40 -10.00 -54.80
N GLU A 314 28.54 -10.75 -54.12
CA GLU A 314 27.15 -10.34 -53.84
C GLU A 314 27.08 -9.28 -52.73
N MET A 315 27.95 -9.38 -51.72
CA MET A 315 28.08 -8.32 -50.70
C MET A 315 28.52 -6.98 -51.33
N ARG A 316 29.42 -7.04 -52.32
CA ARG A 316 29.90 -5.85 -53.04
C ARG A 316 28.85 -5.24 -53.97
N GLU A 317 27.93 -6.04 -54.51
CA GLU A 317 26.85 -5.58 -55.38
C GLU A 317 25.73 -4.89 -54.58
N PHE A 318 25.52 -5.29 -53.32
CA PHE A 318 24.50 -4.72 -52.42
C PHE A 318 24.90 -3.34 -51.85
N ASP A 319 26.14 -3.17 -51.40
CA ASP A 319 26.61 -1.89 -50.82
C ASP A 319 26.93 -0.82 -51.88
N GLY A 320 26.86 -1.17 -53.17
CA GLY A 320 27.29 -0.32 -54.26
C GLY A 320 28.80 -0.08 -54.21
N ASP A 321 29.39 0.35 -55.33
CA ASP A 321 30.82 0.67 -55.42
C ASP A 321 31.17 1.88 -54.52
N ILE A 322 31.28 1.67 -53.21
CA ILE A 322 32.00 2.57 -52.32
C ILE A 322 33.46 2.41 -52.72
N GLN A 323 33.96 3.39 -53.48
CA GLN A 323 35.40 3.51 -53.68
C GLN A 323 36.04 3.61 -52.31
N GLU A 324 36.82 2.59 -51.93
CA GLU A 324 37.71 2.68 -50.80
C GLU A 324 38.55 3.95 -50.97
N PRO A 325 38.58 4.85 -49.98
CA PRO A 325 39.47 5.98 -50.05
C PRO A 325 40.88 5.43 -50.16
N THR A 326 41.57 5.78 -51.25
CA THR A 326 42.98 5.48 -51.46
C THR A 326 43.74 5.79 -50.19
N ALA A 327 44.51 4.81 -49.72
CA ALA A 327 45.41 4.93 -48.59
C ALA A 327 46.07 6.31 -48.60
N ILE A 328 45.77 7.09 -47.57
CA ILE A 328 46.42 8.36 -47.32
C ILE A 328 47.86 7.97 -47.01
N ASP A 329 48.77 8.34 -47.91
CA ASP A 329 50.21 8.18 -47.73
C ASP A 329 50.61 8.73 -46.35
N GLU A 330 51.49 8.00 -45.69
CA GLU A 330 52.24 8.44 -44.51
C GLU A 330 52.72 9.88 -44.72
N ASP A 331 52.21 10.82 -43.90
CA ASP A 331 52.86 12.08 -43.47
C ASP A 331 51.81 13.18 -43.21
N THR A 332 50.93 12.99 -42.22
CA THR A 332 50.30 14.13 -41.52
C THR A 332 50.16 13.82 -40.04
N GLU A 333 50.96 14.52 -39.23
CA GLU A 333 50.78 14.66 -37.78
C GLU A 333 49.37 15.22 -37.47
N ASP A 334 48.82 14.83 -36.32
CA ASP A 334 47.56 15.28 -35.71
C ASP A 334 46.23 14.68 -36.22
N VAL A 335 45.98 13.42 -35.83
CA VAL A 335 44.61 12.92 -35.62
C VAL A 335 44.56 12.19 -34.28
N THR A 336 43.99 12.82 -33.26
CA THR A 336 43.62 12.15 -32.02
C THR A 336 42.45 11.21 -32.30
N PRO A 337 42.51 9.92 -31.88
CA PRO A 337 41.37 9.02 -32.04
C PRO A 337 40.19 9.52 -31.18
N PRO A 338 38.93 9.41 -31.65
CA PRO A 338 37.76 9.99 -30.98
C PRO A 338 37.43 9.37 -29.63
N TYR A 339 38.15 8.31 -29.23
CA TYR A 339 38.03 7.68 -27.92
C TYR A 339 39.42 7.46 -27.33
N SER A 340 39.84 8.37 -26.46
CA SER A 340 41.05 8.23 -25.66
C SER A 340 40.68 7.71 -24.27
N THR A 341 41.21 6.54 -23.90
CA THR A 341 41.07 5.93 -22.56
C THR A 341 41.67 6.79 -21.44
N ALA A 342 42.44 7.83 -21.78
CA ALA A 342 43.05 8.76 -20.84
C ALA A 342 42.05 9.72 -20.15
N THR A 343 40.79 9.74 -20.58
CA THR A 343 39.74 10.59 -19.97
C THR A 343 38.95 9.94 -18.84
N PHE A 344 39.13 8.63 -18.61
CA PHE A 344 38.42 7.92 -17.54
C PHE A 344 39.19 7.99 -16.22
N GLU A 345 38.49 8.28 -15.12
CA GLU A 345 39.08 8.26 -13.77
C GLU A 345 39.60 6.84 -13.46
N LYS A 346 40.80 6.74 -12.86
CA LYS A 346 41.46 5.45 -12.60
C LYS A 346 40.61 4.47 -11.80
N GLU A 347 39.78 4.97 -10.88
CA GLU A 347 38.87 4.13 -10.08
C GLU A 347 37.79 3.46 -10.93
N THR A 348 37.24 4.15 -11.93
CA THR A 348 36.29 3.57 -12.90
C THR A 348 36.92 2.48 -13.77
N MET A 349 38.18 2.64 -14.15
CA MET A 349 38.90 1.65 -14.96
C MET A 349 39.18 0.36 -14.18
N ILE A 350 39.47 0.48 -12.88
CA ILE A 350 39.67 -0.67 -11.99
C ILE A 350 38.35 -1.45 -11.84
N TYR A 351 37.24 -0.75 -11.62
CA TYR A 351 35.93 -1.39 -11.50
C TYR A 351 35.52 -2.13 -12.79
N LEU A 352 35.75 -1.53 -13.96
CA LEU A 352 35.48 -2.17 -15.25
C LEU A 352 36.38 -3.39 -15.50
N TYR A 353 37.65 -3.33 -15.09
CA TYR A 353 38.58 -4.44 -15.22
C TYR A 353 38.18 -5.63 -14.34
N GLU A 354 37.71 -5.37 -13.11
CA GLU A 354 37.16 -6.40 -12.22
C GLU A 354 35.85 -6.99 -12.76
N LEU A 355 34.97 -6.15 -13.31
CA LEU A 355 33.70 -6.58 -13.89
C LEU A 355 33.90 -7.46 -15.13
N LEU A 356 34.94 -7.20 -15.91
CA LEU A 356 35.28 -7.91 -17.15
C LEU A 356 36.29 -9.06 -16.94
N ASP A 357 36.52 -9.45 -15.68
CA ASP A 357 37.32 -10.63 -15.32
C ASP A 357 38.75 -10.58 -15.91
N GLY A 358 39.33 -9.38 -15.95
CA GLY A 358 40.69 -9.13 -16.43
C GLY A 358 40.92 -9.27 -17.93
N LYS A 359 39.86 -9.28 -18.76
CA LYS A 359 39.97 -9.40 -20.22
C LYS A 359 40.16 -8.08 -20.97
N MET A 360 40.38 -6.97 -20.25
CA MET A 360 40.61 -5.65 -20.86
C MET A 360 42.10 -5.33 -20.88
N ASP A 361 42.68 -5.12 -22.06
CA ASP A 361 44.09 -4.74 -22.16
C ASP A 361 44.25 -3.26 -21.80
N MET A 362 44.93 -2.96 -20.69
CA MET A 362 45.25 -1.60 -20.27
C MET A 362 46.63 -1.22 -20.81
N ALA A 363 46.67 -0.85 -22.09
CA ALA A 363 47.84 -0.28 -22.74
C ALA A 363 47.93 1.24 -22.52
#